data_AF-S0G6T9-F1
#
_entry.id   AF-S0G6T9-F1
#
_cell.length_a   1.000
_cell.length_b   1.000
_cell.length_c   1.000
_cell.angle_alpha   90.00
_cell.angle_beta   90.00
_cell.angle_gamma   90.00
#
_symmetry.space_group_name_H-M   'P 1'
#
loop_
_entity.id
_entity.type
_entity.pdbx_description
1 polymer ?
#
loop_
_entity_poly.entity_id
_entity_poly.type
_entity_poly.pdbx_seq_one_letter_code
_entity_poly.pdbx_strand_id
1 'polypeptide(L)' 'MKFTLNYWIDDGWYIGKLKEVPGVFSQAETLEELKENIEDAYNLMMEDDSIIPASDIQTAAWS' A
#
# COMPACT_ATOMS: atom_id res chain seq x y z
N MET A 1 4.09 -17.84 2.99
CA MET A 1 5.00 -16.73 3.35
C MET A 1 4.40 -15.99 4.54
N LYS A 2 5.19 -15.22 5.30
CA LYS A 2 4.65 -14.32 6.35
C LYS A 2 5.15 -12.91 6.08
N PHE A 3 4.25 -11.94 6.08
CA PHE A 3 4.55 -10.52 5.91
C PHE A 3 4.22 -9.75 7.18
N THR A 4 4.86 -8.59 7.34
CA THR A 4 4.63 -7.70 8.46
C THR A 4 3.87 -6.46 7.98
N LEU A 5 2.62 -6.32 8.43
CA LEU A 5 1.83 -5.11 8.20
C LEU A 5 2.17 -4.06 9.27
N ASN A 6 2.78 -2.96 8.86
CA ASN A 6 2.86 -1.76 9.68
C ASN A 6 1.64 -0.89 9.37
N TYR A 7 0.91 -0.47 10.39
CA TYR A 7 -0.27 0.38 10.21
C TYR A 7 -0.39 1.43 11.32
N TRP A 8 -1.13 2.49 11.02
CA TRP A 8 -1.56 3.52 11.96
C TRP A 8 -2.99 3.95 11.60
N ILE A 9 -3.60 4.76 12.47
CA ILE A 9 -4.92 5.33 12.25
C ILE A 9 -4.77 6.83 11.98
N ASP A 10 -5.40 7.33 10.93
CA ASP A 10 -5.45 8.75 10.57
C ASP A 10 -6.86 9.10 10.09
N ASP A 11 -7.45 10.16 10.65
CA ASP A 11 -8.84 10.60 10.41
C ASP A 11 -9.89 9.47 10.39
N GLY A 12 -9.74 8.49 11.30
CA GLY A 12 -10.64 7.34 11.40
C GLY A 12 -10.37 6.20 10.41
N TRP A 13 -9.37 6.34 9.54
CA TRP A 13 -8.94 5.32 8.59
C TRP A 13 -7.73 4.55 9.08
N TYR A 14 -7.73 3.23 8.88
CA TYR A 14 -6.54 2.40 9.00
C TYR A 14 -5.69 2.57 7.76
N ILE A 15 -4.46 3.04 7.90
CA ILE A 15 -3.50 3.18 6.81
C ILE A 15 -2.35 2.20 7.07
N GLY A 16 -2.01 1.37 6.08
CA GLY A 16 -1.02 0.32 6.26
C GLY A 16 -0.14 0.07 5.04
N LYS A 17 1.03 -0.52 5.31
CA LYS A 17 1.99 -0.96 4.28
C LYS A 17 2.72 -2.23 4.70
N LEU A 18 3.13 -3.04 3.72
CA LEU A 18 4.00 -4.18 3.98
C LEU A 18 5.44 -3.72 4.21
N LYS A 19 6.06 -4.20 5.29
CA LYS A 19 7.45 -3.88 5.61
C LYS A 19 8.41 -4.43 4.55
N GLU A 20 8.13 -5.64 4.06
CA GLU A 20 8.98 -6.35 3.11
C GLU A 20 8.80 -5.84 1.68
N VAL A 21 7.67 -5.19 1.39
CA VAL A 21 7.33 -4.65 0.07
C VAL A 21 6.78 -3.23 0.27
N PRO A 22 7.64 -2.21 0.41
CA PRO A 22 7.20 -0.84 0.72
C PRO A 22 6.26 -0.22 -0.33
N GLY A 23 6.26 -0.75 -1.56
CA GLY A 23 5.34 -0.35 -2.63
C GLY A 23 3.91 -0.87 -2.47
N VAL A 24 3.67 -1.83 -1.57
CA VAL A 24 2.35 -2.36 -1.25
C VAL A 24 1.83 -1.64 -0.01
N PHE A 25 0.85 -0.77 -0.23
CA PHE A 25 0.17 0.00 0.81
C PHE A 25 -1.30 0.15 0.44
N SER A 26 -2.15 0.33 1.45
CA SER A 26 -3.57 0.61 1.27
C SER A 26 -4.16 1.26 2.51
N GLN A 27 -5.45 1.57 2.46
CA GLN A 27 -6.24 2.09 3.58
C GLN A 27 -7.63 1.45 3.62
N ALA A 28 -8.26 1.43 4.80
CA ALA A 28 -9.65 0.98 4.98
C ALA A 28 -10.26 1.52 6.28
N GLU A 29 -11.57 1.37 6.46
CA GLU A 29 -12.27 1.78 7.69
C GLU A 29 -12.03 0.79 8.85
N THR A 30 -11.72 -0.47 8.53
CA THR A 30 -11.41 -1.50 9.53
C THR A 30 -10.07 -2.18 9.27
N LEU A 31 -9.50 -2.79 10.31
CA LEU A 31 -8.24 -3.54 10.21
C LEU A 31 -8.37 -4.81 9.35
N GLU A 32 -9.57 -5.38 9.23
CA GLU A 32 -9.83 -6.58 8.42
C GLU A 32 -9.83 -6.21 6.94
N GLU A 33 -10.61 -5.19 6.55
CA GLU A 33 -10.61 -4.64 5.19
C GLU A 33 -9.22 -4.13 4.78
N LEU A 34 -8.46 -3.53 5.71
CA LEU A 34 -7.08 -3.12 5.40
C LEU A 34 -6.22 -4.32 4.99
N LYS A 35 -6.38 -5.48 5.63
CA LYS A 35 -5.61 -6.69 5.27
C LYS A 35 -6.03 -7.24 3.92
N GLU A 36 -7.33 -7.28 3.64
CA GLU A 36 -7.86 -7.69 2.33
C GLU A 36 -7.32 -6.78 1.22
N ASN A 37 -7.40 -5.46 1.40
CA ASN A 37 -6.88 -4.49 0.43
C ASN A 37 -5.36 -4.61 0.22
N ILE A 38 -4.60 -4.97 1.26
CA ILE A 38 -3.15 -5.21 1.16
C ILE A 38 -2.84 -6.48 0.38
N GLU A 39 -3.63 -7.54 0.56
CA GLU A 39 -3.49 -8.78 -0.20
C GLU A 39 -3.77 -8.54 -1.69
N ASP A 40 -4.85 -7.81 -2.00
CA ASP A 40 -5.19 -7.43 -3.38
C ASP A 40 -4.10 -6.56 -4.01
N ALA A 41 -3.61 -5.54 -3.31
CA ALA A 41 -2.52 -4.70 -3.80
C ALA A 41 -1.22 -5.49 -4.04
N TYR A 42 -0.91 -6.47 -3.19
CA TYR A 42 0.22 -7.36 -3.41
C TYR A 42 0.03 -8.24 -4.64
N ASN A 43 -1.15 -8.85 -4.81
CA ASN A 43 -1.45 -9.71 -5.95
C ASN A 43 -1.36 -8.93 -7.26
N LEU A 44 -1.93 -7.72 -7.31
CA LEU A 44 -1.82 -6.83 -8.47
C LEU A 44 -0.36 -6.49 -8.81
N MET A 45 0.47 -6.22 -7.81
CA MET A 45 1.90 -5.95 -8.00
C MET A 45 2.68 -7.20 -8.49
N MET A 46 2.21 -8.40 -8.18
CA MET A 46 2.81 -9.66 -8.67
C MET A 46 2.32 -10.06 -10.05
N GLU A 47 1.10 -9.67 -10.42
CA GLU A 47 0.58 -9.82 -11.78
C GLU A 47 1.25 -8.84 -12.76
N ASP A 48 1.64 -7.67 -12.27
CA ASP A 48 2.42 -6.68 -13.01
C ASP A 48 3.93 -6.95 -12.86
N ASP A 49 4.49 -7.80 -13.73
CA ASP A 49 5.94 -8.08 -13.82
C ASP A 49 6.79 -6.80 -14.07
N SER A 50 6.16 -5.64 -14.27
CA SER A 50 6.82 -4.34 -14.40
C SER A 50 6.87 -3.60 -13.07
N ILE A 51 7.92 -3.84 -12.28
CA ILE A 51 8.28 -2.93 -11.18
C ILE A 51 8.70 -1.60 -11.82
N ILE A 52 7.75 -0.70 -12.08
CA ILE A 52 8.05 0.67 -12.49
C ILE A 52 8.70 1.35 -11.28
N PRO A 53 9.97 1.79 -11.35
CA PRO A 53 10.55 2.56 -10.27
C PRO A 53 9.74 3.84 -10.10
N ALA A 54 9.40 4.19 -8.86
CA ALA A 54 8.65 5.39 -8.50
C ALA A 54 9.35 6.73 -8.88
N SER A 55 10.41 6.67 -9.70
CA SER A 55 11.27 7.80 -10.08
C SER A 55 10.69 8.72 -11.17
N ASP A 56 9.58 8.38 -11.82
CA ASP A 56 8.99 9.21 -12.89
C ASP A 56 7.75 10.01 -12.44
N ILE A 57 7.55 10.20 -11.13
CA ILE A 57 6.44 11.03 -10.62
C ILE A 57 6.90 12.48 -10.49
N GLN A 58 6.53 13.32 -11.46
CA GLN A 58 6.65 14.77 -11.35
C GLN A 58 5.47 15.32 -10.53
N THR A 59 5.75 15.85 -9.34
CA THR A 59 4.75 16.53 -8.50
C THR A 59 4.74 18.02 -8.81
N ALA A 60 3.57 18.56 -9.18
CA ALA A 60 3.33 19.99 -9.28
C ALA A 60 2.36 20.43 -8.17
N ALA A 61 2.86 21.21 -7.22
CA ALA A 61 2.01 21.95 -6.28
C ALA A 61 1.67 23.31 -6.91
N TRP A 62 0.39 23.57 -7.17
CA TRP A 62 -0.07 24.87 -7.64
C TRP A 62 -0.06 25.83 -6.43
N SER A 63 0.60 26.98 -6.58
CA SER A 63 0.63 28.07 -5.59
C SER A 63 -0.62 28.93 -5.66
#